data_AF-A0A1C3FBB5-F1
#
_entry.id   AF-A0A1C3FBB5-F1
#
_cell.length_a   1.000
_cell.length_b   1.000
_cell.length_c   1.000
_cell.angle_alpha   90.00
_cell.angle_beta   90.00
_cell.angle_gamma   90.00
#
_symmetry.space_group_name_H-M   'P 1'
#
loop_
_entity.id
_entity.type
_entity.pdbx_description
1 polymer ?
#
loop_
_entity_poly.entity_id
_entity_poly.type
_entity_poly.pdbx_seq_one_letter_code
_entity_poly.pdbx_strand_id
1 'polypeptide(L)'
;MNQKKIIYNVLSAIEKGENLSKLKFSDFGLSLIEFRDLIDQIQDDDLIKGASVPRGQGNPDRMVLLEAAKITLKGLAYLKKNSTLIETK
;
A
#
# COMPACT_ATOMS: atom_id res chain seq x y z
N MET A 1 -1.35 -14.10 4.15
CA MET A 1 -0.79 -13.12 5.14
C MET A 1 -1.94 -12.37 5.81
N ASN A 2 -1.76 -11.84 7.01
CA ASN A 2 -2.78 -10.99 7.66
C ASN A 2 -2.89 -9.63 6.92
N GLN A 3 -4.09 -9.21 6.53
CA GLN A 3 -4.35 -7.95 5.82
C GLN A 3 -3.73 -6.73 6.54
N LYS A 4 -3.80 -6.67 7.87
CA LYS A 4 -3.20 -5.59 8.67
C LYS A 4 -1.69 -5.49 8.47
N LYS A 5 -1.01 -6.64 8.34
CA LYS A 5 0.44 -6.72 8.11
C LYS A 5 0.80 -6.26 6.70
N ILE A 6 -0.03 -6.58 5.70
CA ILE A 6 0.16 -6.10 4.33
C ILE A 6 0.03 -4.58 4.29
N ILE A 7 -1.05 -4.02 4.85
CA ILE A 7 -1.26 -2.56 4.95
C ILE A 7 -0.07 -1.90 5.63
N TYR A 8 0.38 -2.43 6.78
CA TYR A 8 1.53 -1.88 7.48
C TYR A 8 2.80 -1.86 6.62
N ASN A 9 3.09 -2.95 5.91
CA ASN A 9 4.26 -3.04 5.04
C ASN A 9 4.20 -2.04 3.88
N VAL A 10 3.03 -1.89 3.26
CA VAL A 10 2.78 -0.88 2.20
C VAL A 10 3.00 0.52 2.73
N LEU A 11 2.37 0.87 3.87
CA LEU A 11 2.51 2.19 4.49
C LEU A 11 3.96 2.48 4.90
N SER A 12 4.67 1.49 5.45
CA SER A 12 6.07 1.63 5.85
C SER A 12 6.99 1.87 4.65
N ALA A 13 6.71 1.22 3.52
CA ALA A 13 7.47 1.43 2.29
C ALA A 13 7.24 2.85 1.73
N ILE A 14 5.99 3.32 1.73
CA ILE A 14 5.62 4.68 1.29
C ILE A 14 6.21 5.74 2.20
N GLU A 15 6.19 5.53 3.52
CA GLU A 15 6.81 6.44 4.49
C GLU A 15 8.32 6.60 4.24
N LYS A 16 9.02 5.49 4.02
CA LYS A 16 10.48 5.50 3.79
C LYS A 16 10.86 6.04 2.41
N GLY A 17 9.93 6.07 1.46
CA GLY A 17 10.18 6.51 0.07
C GLY A 17 11.17 5.62 -0.69
N GLU A 18 11.56 4.48 -0.13
CA GLU A 18 12.56 3.59 -0.70
C GLU A 18 11.89 2.46 -1.49
N ASN A 19 12.39 2.22 -2.71
CA ASN A 19 12.09 1.00 -3.48
C ASN A 19 10.58 0.75 -3.75
N LEU A 20 9.76 1.80 -3.90
CA LEU A 20 8.33 1.66 -4.19
C LEU A 20 8.03 0.85 -5.47
N SER A 21 8.91 0.95 -6.46
CA SER A 21 8.88 0.15 -7.69
C SER A 21 9.19 -1.34 -7.48
N LYS A 22 9.74 -1.73 -6.33
CA LYS A 22 9.99 -3.13 -5.95
C LYS A 22 8.86 -3.73 -5.13
N LEU A 23 7.87 -2.95 -4.72
CA LEU A 23 6.76 -3.44 -3.92
C LEU A 23 5.79 -4.20 -4.83
N LYS A 24 5.98 -5.53 -4.93
CA LYS A 24 5.18 -6.37 -5.82
C LYS A 24 4.00 -6.98 -5.09
N PHE A 25 2.84 -7.00 -5.74
CA PHE A 25 1.64 -7.69 -5.24
C PHE A 25 1.91 -9.16 -4.88
N SER A 26 2.81 -9.81 -5.64
CA SER A 26 3.22 -11.20 -5.41
C SER A 26 3.92 -11.43 -4.08
N ASP A 27 4.62 -10.42 -3.54
CA ASP A 27 5.32 -10.51 -2.26
C ASP A 27 4.34 -10.63 -1.08
N PHE A 28 3.07 -10.26 -1.32
CA PHE A 28 1.99 -10.36 -0.35
C PHE A 28 1.07 -11.57 -0.61
N GLY A 29 1.33 -12.34 -1.67
CA GLY A 29 0.45 -13.42 -2.13
C GLY A 29 -0.90 -12.92 -2.64
N LEU A 30 -0.97 -11.67 -3.10
CA LEU A 30 -2.18 -11.07 -3.68
C LEU A 30 -2.14 -11.20 -5.20
N SER A 31 -3.30 -11.26 -5.83
CA SER A 31 -3.47 -10.90 -7.23
C SER A 31 -3.29 -9.40 -7.42
N LEU A 32 -3.06 -8.96 -8.66
CA LEU A 32 -3.00 -7.54 -8.95
C LEU A 32 -4.32 -6.82 -8.64
N ILE A 33 -5.47 -7.45 -8.88
CA ILE A 33 -6.78 -6.86 -8.61
C ILE A 33 -6.92 -6.60 -7.10
N GLU A 34 -6.63 -7.60 -6.26
CA GLU A 34 -6.65 -7.44 -4.80
C GLU A 34 -5.68 -6.37 -4.33
N PHE A 35 -4.51 -6.27 -4.95
CA PHE A 35 -3.55 -5.21 -4.60
C PHE A 35 -4.05 -3.82 -4.99
N ARG A 36 -4.71 -3.67 -6.14
CA ARG A 36 -5.33 -2.39 -6.55
C ARG A 36 -6.44 -1.99 -5.59
N ASP A 37 -7.33 -2.92 -5.27
CA ASP A 37 -8.45 -2.67 -4.37
C ASP A 37 -7.96 -2.36 -2.95
N LEU A 38 -6.85 -2.98 -2.51
CA LEU A 38 -6.17 -2.62 -1.27
C LEU A 38 -5.63 -1.18 -1.31
N ILE A 39 -4.99 -0.76 -2.41
CA ILE A 39 -4.43 0.58 -2.56
C ILE A 39 -5.55 1.64 -2.62
N ASP A 40 -6.66 1.34 -3.29
CA ASP A 40 -7.85 2.19 -3.27
C ASP A 40 -8.41 2.30 -1.85
N GLN A 41 -8.56 1.17 -1.14
CA GLN A 41 -9.07 1.18 0.23
C GLN A 41 -8.21 2.04 1.18
N ILE A 42 -6.88 1.93 1.14
CA ILE A 42 -6.01 2.74 2.01
C ILE A 42 -5.99 4.22 1.61
N GLN A 43 -6.31 4.55 0.35
CA GLN A 43 -6.52 5.94 -0.08
C GLN A 43 -7.86 6.47 0.42
N ASP A 44 -8.93 5.68 0.32
CA ASP A 44 -10.26 6.02 0.81
C ASP A 44 -10.27 6.22 2.35
N ASP A 45 -9.49 5.42 3.07
CA ASP A 45 -9.24 5.56 4.51
C ASP A 45 -8.31 6.74 4.86
N ASP A 46 -7.83 7.48 3.85
CA ASP A 46 -6.94 8.63 3.99
C ASP A 46 -5.64 8.28 4.72
N LEU A 47 -5.12 7.06 4.53
CA LEU A 47 -3.82 6.63 5.09
C LEU A 47 -2.65 7.05 4.19
N ILE A 48 -2.89 7.11 2.88
CA ILE A 48 -1.97 7.66 1.88
C ILE A 48 -2.73 8.57 0.92
N LYS A 49 -2.00 9.35 0.13
CA LYS A 49 -2.54 10.13 -0.99
C LYS A 49 -1.60 10.11 -2.18
N GLY A 50 -2.14 10.28 -3.39
CA GLY A 50 -1.34 10.43 -4.60
C GLY A 50 -0.84 9.12 -5.20
N ALA A 51 -1.39 7.98 -4.79
CA ALA A 51 -1.20 6.74 -5.54
C ALA A 51 -2.09 6.77 -6.80
N SER A 52 -1.62 6.18 -7.88
CA SER A 52 -2.37 6.09 -9.13
C SER A 52 -2.70 4.63 -9.43
N VAL A 53 -3.99 4.36 -9.61
CA VAL A 53 -4.55 3.05 -9.93
C VAL A 53 -5.32 3.17 -11.26
N PRO A 54 -4.63 3.16 -12.42
CA PRO A 54 -5.27 3.37 -13.73
C PRO A 54 -6.33 2.29 -14.00
N ARG A 55 -7.46 2.67 -14.60
CA ARG A 55 -8.55 1.76 -15.01
C ARG A 55 -8.87 2.05 -16.48
N GLY A 56 -8.63 1.12 -17.42
CA GLY A 56 -8.91 1.37 -18.86
C GLY A 56 -8.52 0.25 -19.85
N GLN A 57 -9.25 0.14 -20.97
CA GLN A 57 -9.27 -1.02 -21.90
C GLN A 57 -7.97 -1.37 -22.67
N GLY A 58 -6.91 -0.55 -22.64
CA GLY A 58 -5.69 -0.80 -23.44
C GLY A 58 -4.61 -1.63 -22.73
N ASN A 59 -4.58 -1.61 -21.40
CA ASN A 59 -3.78 -2.47 -20.53
C ASN A 59 -4.24 -2.28 -19.06
N PRO A 60 -5.51 -2.63 -18.74
CA PRO A 60 -6.15 -2.24 -17.48
C PRO A 60 -5.53 -2.86 -16.22
N ASP A 61 -4.68 -3.87 -16.38
CA ASP A 61 -4.34 -4.83 -15.32
C ASP A 61 -2.84 -5.06 -15.22
N ARG A 62 -2.02 -4.00 -15.23
CA ARG A 62 -0.57 -4.18 -15.07
C ARG A 62 0.12 -3.38 -13.98
N MET A 63 -0.48 -2.35 -13.41
CA MET A 63 0.32 -1.49 -12.52
C MET A 63 -0.48 -0.71 -11.49
N VAL A 64 0.08 -0.64 -10.30
CA VAL A 64 -0.17 0.38 -9.28
C VAL A 64 1.08 1.28 -9.30
N LEU A 65 0.87 2.59 -9.37
CA LEU A 65 1.93 3.58 -9.32
C LEU A 65 1.95 4.24 -7.95
N LEU A 66 3.05 4.07 -7.22
CA LEU A 66 3.23 4.56 -5.85
C LEU A 66 4.26 5.70 -5.76
N GLU A 67 4.89 6.09 -6.86
CA GLU A 67 5.98 7.07 -6.90
C GLU A 67 5.56 8.45 -6.38
N ALA A 68 4.31 8.83 -6.62
CA ALA A 68 3.73 10.07 -6.11
C ALA A 68 3.00 9.88 -4.76
N ALA A 69 2.92 8.64 -4.26
CA ALA A 69 2.22 8.34 -3.03
C ALA A 69 2.95 8.94 -1.82
N LYS A 70 2.20 9.58 -0.94
CA LYS A 70 2.70 10.15 0.33
C LYS A 70 1.85 9.64 1.47
N ILE A 71 2.50 9.31 2.58
CA ILE A 71 1.80 8.97 3.82
C ILE A 71 1.12 10.21 4.40
N THR A 72 -0.09 10.03 4.96
CA THR A 72 -0.82 11.10 5.64
C THR A 72 -0.54 11.08 7.15
N LEU A 73 -1.07 12.07 7.89
CA LEU A 73 -1.04 12.04 9.36
C LEU A 73 -1.77 10.81 9.93
N LYS A 74 -2.89 10.39 9.32
CA LYS A 74 -3.60 9.17 9.73
C LYS A 74 -2.78 7.91 9.42
N GLY A 75 -2.10 7.86 8.28
CA GLY A 75 -1.18 6.78 7.94
C GLY A 75 -0.04 6.63 8.96
N LEU A 76 0.57 7.75 9.37
CA LEU A 76 1.60 7.76 10.42
C LEU A 76 1.05 7.28 11.77
N ALA A 77 -0.15 7.73 12.15
CA ALA A 77 -0.81 7.26 13.38
C ALA A 77 -1.12 5.75 13.32
N TYR A 78 -1.53 5.25 12.15
CA TYR A 78 -1.74 3.82 11.92
C TYR A 78 -0.44 3.04 12.10
N LEU A 79 0.67 3.48 11.49
CA LEU A 79 1.98 2.84 11.65
C LEU A 79 2.37 2.78 13.13
N LYS A 80 2.32 3.91 13.85
CA LYS A 80 2.68 3.98 15.27
C LYS A 80 1.82 3.06 16.15
N LYS A 81 0.52 2.94 15.86
CA LYS A 81 -0.40 2.07 16.62
C LYS A 81 -0.13 0.59 16.38
N ASN A 82 0.35 0.24 15.18
CA ASN A 82 0.52 -1.15 14.76
C ASN A 82 1.99 -1.61 14.78
N SER A 83 2.96 -0.73 15.02
CA SER A 83 4.38 -1.09 15.10
C SER A 83 4.65 -2.10 16.24
N THR A 84 4.03 -1.90 17.39
CA THR A 84 4.09 -2.81 18.55
C THR A 84 3.46 -4.18 18.28
N LEU A 85 2.52 -4.26 17.35
CA LEU A 85 1.81 -5.50 17.00
C LEU A 85 2.59 -6.38 16.00
N ILE A 86 3.61 -5.83 15.35
CA ILE A 86 4.38 -6.53 14.30
C ILE A 86 5.75 -7.00 14.79
N GLU A 87 6.29 -6.36 15.83
CA GLU A 87 7.52 -6.78 16.52
C GLU A 87 7.31 -8.00 17.43
N THR A 88 6.08 -8.36 17.78
CA THR A 88 5.78 -9.58 18.54
C THR A 88 5.74 -10.78 17.59
N LYS A 89 6.91 -11.36 17.30
CA LYS A 89 7.03 -12.65 16.62
C LYS A 89 8.12 -13.50 17.24
#